data_AF-A0A925NQR7-F1
#
_entry.id   AF-A0A925NQR7-F1
#
_cell.length_a   1.000
_cell.length_b   1.000
_cell.length_c   1.000
_cell.angle_alpha   90.00
_cell.angle_beta   90.00
_cell.angle_gamma   90.00
#
_symmetry.space_group_name_H-M   'P 1'
#
loop_
_entity.id
_entity.type
_entity.pdbx_description
1 polymer ?
#
loop_
_entity_poly.entity_id
_entity_poly.type
_entity_poly.pdbx_seq_one_letter_code
_entity_poly.pdbx_strand_id
1 'polypeptide(L)'
;KPLAIYVAAAGKLVEEKEPNDGFKVAQSAASGFSISGVLSQAADVDVFKVTAKASQKIRVEVIAAQVGSILDGSVTVYDSKGAITASNDDTVGRDPALTQKVAADGDYFIALTCVNELPAKTSAPYVIKVSIDP
;
A
#
# COMPACT_ATOMS: atom_id res chain seq x y z
N LYS A 1 17.43 -16.49 13.72
CA LYS A 1 17.49 -16.05 12.31
C LYS A 1 17.63 -14.53 12.33
N PRO A 2 18.61 -13.91 11.66
CA PRO A 2 18.74 -12.45 11.67
C PRO A 2 17.51 -11.80 11.02
N LEU A 3 17.02 -10.70 11.60
CA LEU A 3 15.97 -9.86 11.01
C LEU A 3 16.59 -8.96 9.95
N ALA A 4 15.95 -8.84 8.79
CA ALA A 4 16.37 -7.90 7.77
C ALA A 4 16.03 -6.47 8.22
N ILE A 5 16.99 -5.56 8.17
CA ILE A 5 16.72 -4.13 8.29
C ILE A 5 16.44 -3.62 6.88
N TYR A 6 15.26 -3.05 6.67
CA TYR A 6 14.97 -2.36 5.42
C TYR A 6 15.54 -0.94 5.49
N VAL A 7 16.45 -0.63 4.56
CA VAL A 7 16.96 0.72 4.36
C VAL A 7 16.29 1.28 3.11
N ALA A 8 15.36 2.21 3.29
CA ALA A 8 14.77 2.92 2.16
C ALA A 8 15.83 3.80 1.47
N ALA A 9 15.74 3.94 0.15
CA ALA A 9 16.60 4.88 -0.58
C ALA A 9 16.35 6.32 -0.10
N ALA A 10 17.44 7.09 0.07
CA ALA A 10 17.37 8.45 0.58
C ALA A 10 16.46 9.36 -0.28
N GLY A 11 15.61 10.15 0.37
CA GLY A 11 14.82 11.24 -0.25
C GLY A 11 13.42 10.88 -0.74
N LYS A 12 12.93 9.65 -0.50
CA LYS A 12 11.60 9.21 -0.98
C LYS A 12 10.74 8.48 0.05
N LEU A 13 11.13 8.47 1.33
CA LEU A 13 10.29 7.92 2.41
C LEU A 13 9.51 9.06 3.06
N VAL A 14 8.20 8.91 3.16
CA VAL A 14 7.28 9.82 3.85
C VAL A 14 6.55 9.02 4.92
N GLU A 15 6.21 9.64 6.05
CA GLU A 15 5.36 8.99 7.06
C GLU A 15 3.90 8.96 6.59
N GLU A 16 3.17 7.95 7.03
CA GLU A 16 1.72 7.94 6.92
C GLU A 16 1.10 9.15 7.63
N LYS A 17 -0.09 9.54 7.18
CA LYS A 17 -0.84 10.64 7.78
C LYS A 17 -2.29 10.24 7.96
N GLU A 18 -2.64 10.09 9.23
CA GLU A 18 -4.00 9.81 9.67
C GLU A 18 -4.89 11.06 9.78
N PRO A 19 -6.22 10.93 9.60
CA PRO A 19 -6.93 9.72 9.18
C PRO A 19 -6.77 9.46 7.68
N ASN A 20 -6.56 8.21 7.27
CA ASN A 20 -6.55 7.79 5.87
C ASN A 20 -7.46 6.57 5.58
N ASP A 21 -8.40 6.26 6.50
CA ASP A 21 -9.29 5.08 6.54
C ASP A 21 -10.29 4.93 5.36
N GLY A 22 -10.15 5.72 4.29
CA GLY A 22 -11.11 5.71 3.20
C GLY A 22 -10.84 6.71 2.08
N PHE A 23 -11.53 6.53 0.95
CA PHE A 23 -11.20 7.24 -0.29
C PHE A 23 -11.30 8.77 -0.19
N LYS A 24 -12.17 9.29 0.68
CA LYS A 24 -12.34 10.74 0.88
C LYS A 24 -11.21 11.39 1.65
N VAL A 25 -10.50 10.62 2.49
CA VAL A 25 -9.41 11.09 3.34
C VAL A 25 -8.07 10.45 2.96
N ALA A 26 -8.04 9.71 1.84
CA ALA A 26 -6.86 9.02 1.35
C ALA A 26 -5.63 9.94 1.24
N GLN A 27 -4.50 9.46 1.75
CA GLN A 27 -3.24 10.19 1.67
C GLN A 27 -2.75 10.22 0.22
N SER A 28 -2.53 11.42 -0.32
CA SER A 28 -2.01 11.53 -1.68
C SER A 28 -0.53 11.15 -1.72
N ALA A 29 -0.20 10.16 -2.54
CA ALA A 29 1.16 9.75 -2.84
C ALA A 29 1.54 10.33 -4.21
N ALA A 30 2.61 11.13 -4.25
CA ALA A 30 3.21 11.48 -5.53
C ALA A 30 3.86 10.23 -6.15
N SER A 31 4.20 10.26 -7.44
CA SER A 31 4.78 9.10 -8.11
C SER A 31 6.19 8.78 -7.59
N GLY A 32 6.43 7.50 -7.28
CA GLY A 32 7.75 7.00 -6.90
C GLY A 32 8.18 7.38 -5.49
N PHE A 33 7.25 7.30 -4.53
CA PHE A 33 7.50 7.47 -3.11
C PHE A 33 7.23 6.16 -2.36
N SER A 34 7.90 6.03 -1.22
CA SER A 34 7.65 5.02 -0.20
C SER A 34 6.96 5.69 0.97
N ILE A 35 5.97 5.02 1.56
CA ILE A 35 5.31 5.48 2.77
C ILE A 35 5.61 4.48 3.89
N SER A 36 6.12 4.99 5.01
CA SER A 36 6.25 4.24 6.27
C SER A 36 4.94 4.38 7.01
N GLY A 37 4.33 3.26 7.39
CA GLY A 37 3.05 3.28 8.06
C GLY A 37 2.84 2.12 9.03
N VAL A 38 1.69 2.14 9.71
CA VAL A 38 1.30 1.22 10.75
C VAL A 38 -0.20 1.03 10.72
N LEU A 39 -0.65 -0.17 10.34
CA LEU A 39 -2.03 -0.57 10.62
C LEU A 39 -2.18 -0.70 12.14
N SER A 40 -2.95 0.20 12.75
CA SER A 40 -2.96 0.52 14.17
C SER A 40 -4.04 -0.24 14.98
N GLN A 41 -5.01 -0.85 14.30
CA GLN A 41 -6.15 -1.56 14.89
C GLN A 41 -6.67 -2.72 14.01
N ALA A 42 -7.55 -3.56 14.58
CA ALA A 42 -8.03 -4.80 13.95
C ALA A 42 -8.65 -4.59 12.55
N ALA A 43 -9.39 -3.49 12.38
CA ALA A 43 -10.10 -3.14 11.16
C ALA A 43 -9.53 -1.88 10.47
N ASP A 44 -8.25 -1.61 10.69
CA ASP A 44 -7.57 -0.47 10.05
C ASP A 44 -7.43 -0.67 8.54
N VAL A 45 -7.57 0.41 7.78
CA VAL A 45 -7.46 0.42 6.32
C VAL A 45 -6.70 1.66 5.89
N ASP A 46 -5.42 1.50 5.56
CA ASP A 46 -4.66 2.60 5.01
C ASP A 46 -4.97 2.81 3.53
N VAL A 47 -5.50 3.98 3.16
CA VAL A 47 -5.78 4.33 1.76
C VAL A 47 -4.86 5.42 1.23
N PHE A 48 -4.22 5.10 0.11
CA PHE A 48 -3.38 6.03 -0.65
C PHE A 48 -4.01 6.40 -2.00
N LYS A 49 -3.80 7.63 -2.45
CA LYS A 49 -4.29 8.13 -3.74
C LYS A 49 -3.15 8.48 -4.67
N VAL A 50 -3.23 8.02 -5.92
CA VAL A 50 -2.32 8.40 -7.01
C VAL A 50 -3.11 8.84 -8.24
N THR A 51 -2.56 9.74 -9.04
CA THR A 51 -3.12 10.10 -10.34
C THR A 51 -2.28 9.45 -11.44
N ALA A 52 -2.94 8.74 -12.36
CA ALA A 52 -2.29 8.04 -13.46
C ALA A 52 -3.02 8.26 -14.78
N LYS A 53 -2.32 8.03 -15.89
CA LYS A 53 -2.80 8.16 -17.27
C LYS A 53 -2.92 6.80 -17.94
N ALA A 54 -3.80 6.70 -18.92
CA ALA A 54 -3.98 5.51 -19.75
C ALA A 54 -2.64 4.99 -20.27
N SER A 55 -2.49 3.67 -20.25
CA SER A 55 -1.27 2.92 -20.58
C SER A 55 -0.11 3.00 -19.61
N GLN A 56 -0.11 3.90 -18.61
CA GLN A 56 0.85 3.85 -17.51
C GLN A 56 0.65 2.58 -16.67
N LYS A 57 1.62 2.29 -15.80
CA LYS A 57 1.54 1.17 -14.85
C LYS A 57 1.61 1.67 -13.42
N ILE A 58 0.62 1.31 -12.62
CA ILE A 58 0.68 1.44 -11.16
C ILE A 58 1.43 0.21 -10.63
N ARG A 59 2.50 0.44 -9.88
CA ARG A 59 3.19 -0.62 -9.14
C ARG A 59 3.06 -0.38 -7.66
N VAL A 60 2.74 -1.44 -6.93
CA VAL A 60 2.67 -1.45 -5.48
C VAL A 60 3.51 -2.60 -4.96
N GLU A 61 4.32 -2.32 -3.94
CA GLU A 61 5.09 -3.32 -3.19
C GLU A 61 4.97 -2.98 -1.71
N VAL A 62 4.54 -3.95 -0.90
CA VAL A 62 4.50 -3.83 0.55
C VAL A 62 5.66 -4.62 1.16
N ILE A 63 6.27 -4.06 2.19
CA ILE A 63 7.38 -4.65 2.93
C ILE A 63 6.98 -4.66 4.39
N ALA A 64 6.65 -5.83 4.91
CA ALA A 64 6.21 -5.98 6.30
C ALA A 64 6.68 -7.31 6.89
N ALA A 65 6.11 -8.43 6.47
CA ALA A 65 6.43 -9.76 6.97
C ALA A 65 7.92 -10.11 6.77
N GLN A 66 8.52 -9.72 5.66
CA GLN A 66 9.94 -9.99 5.39
C GLN A 66 10.91 -9.26 6.35
N VAL A 67 10.44 -8.20 7.02
CA VAL A 67 11.18 -7.45 8.06
C VAL A 67 10.68 -7.73 9.48
N GLY A 68 9.85 -8.76 9.65
CA GLY A 68 9.38 -9.22 10.95
C GLY A 68 8.08 -8.60 11.44
N SER A 69 7.36 -7.84 10.61
CA SER A 69 6.00 -7.40 10.93
C SER A 69 5.05 -8.60 11.02
N ILE A 70 4.04 -8.49 11.88
CA ILE A 70 2.98 -9.49 12.00
C ILE A 70 1.97 -9.41 10.85
N LEU A 71 2.02 -8.33 10.04
CA LEU A 71 1.09 -8.05 8.97
C LEU A 71 0.96 -9.25 8.01
N ASP A 72 -0.28 -9.57 7.69
CA ASP A 72 -0.69 -10.44 6.60
C ASP A 72 -1.39 -9.56 5.56
N GLY A 73 -0.61 -8.96 4.67
CA GLY A 73 -1.05 -7.79 3.91
C GLY A 73 -1.97 -8.14 2.74
N SER A 74 -2.93 -7.28 2.45
CA SER A 74 -3.68 -7.31 1.18
C SER A 74 -3.76 -5.92 0.59
N VAL A 75 -3.39 -5.80 -0.69
CA VAL A 75 -3.50 -4.57 -1.46
C VAL A 75 -4.64 -4.70 -2.46
N THR A 76 -5.52 -3.71 -2.48
CA THR A 76 -6.55 -3.57 -3.52
C THR A 76 -6.44 -2.19 -4.18
N VAL A 77 -6.45 -2.17 -5.52
CA VAL A 77 -6.47 -0.95 -6.33
C VAL A 77 -7.88 -0.71 -6.85
N TYR A 78 -8.37 0.50 -6.64
CA TYR A 78 -9.67 0.98 -7.12
C TYR A 78 -9.49 2.12 -8.10
N ASP A 79 -10.37 2.21 -9.10
CA ASP A 79 -10.47 3.41 -9.94
C ASP A 79 -11.27 4.53 -9.27
N SER A 80 -11.34 5.70 -9.93
CA SER A 80 -12.12 6.86 -9.48
C SER A 80 -13.62 6.62 -9.29
N LYS A 81 -14.17 5.52 -9.81
CA LYS A 81 -15.57 5.12 -9.65
C LYS A 81 -15.77 4.11 -8.52
N GLY A 82 -14.68 3.70 -7.86
CA GLY A 82 -14.69 2.70 -6.80
C GLY A 82 -14.74 1.26 -7.33
N ALA A 83 -14.47 1.02 -8.62
CA ALA A 83 -14.36 -0.33 -9.15
C ALA A 83 -12.98 -0.91 -8.83
N ILE A 84 -12.92 -2.16 -8.37
CA ILE A 84 -11.65 -2.88 -8.18
C ILE A 84 -11.02 -3.14 -9.55
N THR A 85 -9.76 -2.74 -9.71
CA THR A 85 -9.01 -2.92 -10.95
C THR A 85 -7.81 -3.84 -10.81
N ALA A 86 -7.32 -4.08 -9.59
CA ALA A 86 -6.35 -5.11 -9.25
C ALA A 86 -6.40 -5.41 -7.75
N SER A 87 -5.98 -6.61 -7.35
CA SER A 87 -5.77 -6.96 -5.94
C SER A 87 -4.70 -8.05 -5.81
N ASN A 88 -3.95 -8.03 -4.72
CA ASN A 88 -3.00 -9.10 -4.36
C ASN A 88 -2.80 -9.12 -2.84
N ASP A 89 -2.74 -10.30 -2.25
CA ASP A 89 -2.41 -10.55 -0.84
C ASP A 89 -0.99 -11.14 -0.67
N ASP A 90 -0.65 -12.21 -1.37
CA ASP A 90 0.64 -12.87 -1.22
C ASP A 90 1.55 -12.66 -2.42
N THR A 91 2.80 -12.23 -2.21
CA THR A 91 3.85 -12.26 -3.25
C THR A 91 5.18 -12.73 -2.67
N VAL A 92 5.67 -12.08 -1.61
CA VAL A 92 6.89 -12.49 -0.91
C VAL A 92 6.51 -12.96 0.49
N GLY A 93 6.09 -14.22 0.59
CA GLY A 93 5.35 -14.65 1.77
C GLY A 93 4.06 -13.82 1.85
N ARG A 94 3.82 -13.19 3.01
CA ARG A 94 2.62 -12.39 3.31
C ARG A 94 2.71 -10.91 2.89
N ASP A 95 3.75 -10.57 2.14
CA ASP A 95 3.97 -9.23 1.62
C ASP A 95 3.38 -9.12 0.20
N PRO A 96 2.30 -8.35 -0.01
CA PRO A 96 1.69 -8.19 -1.33
C PRO A 96 2.52 -7.31 -2.26
N ALA A 97 2.53 -7.66 -3.53
CA ALA A 97 2.96 -6.77 -4.59
C ALA A 97 2.08 -6.95 -5.84
N LEU A 98 1.88 -5.88 -6.60
CA LEU A 98 1.17 -5.93 -7.87
C LEU A 98 1.69 -4.91 -8.87
N THR A 99 1.41 -5.17 -10.14
CA THR A 99 1.60 -4.22 -11.24
C THR A 99 0.36 -4.25 -12.11
N GLN A 100 -0.27 -3.09 -12.30
CA GLN A 100 -1.48 -2.97 -13.08
C GLN A 100 -1.31 -1.93 -14.19
N LYS A 101 -1.72 -2.27 -15.42
CA LYS A 101 -1.86 -1.30 -16.51
C LYS A 101 -3.12 -0.46 -16.31
N VAL A 102 -2.95 0.86 -16.41
CA VAL A 102 -4.00 1.87 -16.28
C VAL A 102 -4.82 1.92 -17.56
N ALA A 103 -6.14 1.75 -17.44
CA ALA A 103 -7.06 1.71 -18.57
C ALA A 103 -7.49 3.12 -19.03
N ALA A 104 -7.58 4.07 -18.09
CA ALA A 104 -8.04 5.42 -18.35
C ALA A 104 -7.33 6.41 -17.43
N ASP A 105 -7.26 7.67 -17.86
CA ASP A 105 -6.76 8.75 -17.03
C ASP A 105 -7.67 8.94 -15.80
N GLY A 106 -7.06 9.15 -14.63
CA GLY A 106 -7.81 9.48 -13.42
C GLY A 106 -7.05 9.20 -12.13
N ASP A 107 -7.78 9.43 -11.04
CA ASP A 107 -7.35 9.05 -9.70
C ASP A 107 -7.60 7.56 -9.46
N TYR A 108 -6.63 6.92 -8.81
CA TYR A 108 -6.67 5.55 -8.35
C TYR A 108 -6.39 5.51 -6.85
N PHE A 109 -7.07 4.61 -6.16
CA PHE A 109 -6.96 4.42 -4.73
C PHE A 109 -6.35 3.06 -4.43
N ILE A 110 -5.38 3.02 -3.53
CA ILE A 110 -4.65 1.83 -3.11
C ILE A 110 -4.98 1.63 -1.65
N ALA A 111 -5.77 0.61 -1.34
CA ALA A 111 -6.10 0.24 0.04
C ALA A 111 -5.18 -0.91 0.49
N LEU A 112 -4.57 -0.74 1.66
CA LEU A 112 -3.82 -1.78 2.37
C LEU A 112 -4.61 -2.22 3.61
N THR A 113 -4.83 -3.52 3.73
CA THR A 113 -5.53 -4.14 4.88
C THR A 113 -4.76 -5.35 5.39
N CYS A 114 -5.16 -5.88 6.55
CA CYS A 114 -4.76 -7.21 7.00
C CYS A 114 -5.80 -8.26 6.56
N VAL A 115 -5.38 -9.37 5.94
CA VAL A 115 -6.28 -10.45 5.44
C VAL A 115 -7.12 -11.06 6.57
N ASN A 116 -6.52 -11.29 7.74
CA ASN A 116 -7.13 -11.99 8.86
C ASN A 116 -7.53 -11.06 10.01
N GLU A 117 -7.65 -9.74 9.73
CA GLU A 117 -7.66 -8.67 10.73
C GLU A 117 -6.40 -8.70 11.64
N LEU A 118 -6.07 -7.58 12.26
CA LEU A 118 -5.02 -7.59 13.28
C LEU A 118 -5.58 -8.13 14.60
N PRO A 119 -4.81 -8.93 15.37
CA PRO A 119 -5.20 -9.26 16.72
C PRO A 119 -5.51 -8.02 17.55
N ALA A 120 -6.49 -8.11 18.46
CA ALA A 120 -6.91 -6.96 19.25
C ALA A 120 -5.72 -6.30 19.97
N LYS A 121 -5.64 -4.96 19.91
CA LYS A 121 -4.59 -4.13 20.51
C LYS A 121 -3.18 -4.42 19.96
N THR A 122 -3.08 -4.87 18.73
CA THR A 122 -1.81 -4.98 18.01
C THR A 122 -1.76 -3.95 16.89
N SER A 123 -0.54 -3.59 16.53
CA SER A 123 -0.25 -2.78 15.36
C SER A 123 0.76 -3.51 14.48
N ALA A 124 0.71 -3.24 13.19
CA ALA A 124 1.56 -3.91 12.22
C ALA A 124 2.25 -2.87 11.33
N PRO A 125 3.55 -2.57 11.58
CA PRO A 125 4.28 -1.63 10.75
C PRO A 125 4.51 -2.21 9.36
N TYR A 126 4.57 -1.33 8.36
CA TYR A 126 4.87 -1.66 6.97
C TYR A 126 5.59 -0.50 6.28
N VAL A 127 6.19 -0.80 5.14
CA VAL A 127 6.56 0.20 4.13
C VAL A 127 5.83 -0.16 2.84
N ILE A 128 5.07 0.78 2.28
CA ILE A 128 4.43 0.64 0.97
C ILE A 128 5.15 1.50 -0.04
N LYS A 129 5.49 0.92 -1.20
CA LYS A 129 6.14 1.62 -2.30
C LYS A 129 5.15 1.73 -3.43
N VAL A 130 4.93 2.96 -3.91
CA VAL A 130 4.01 3.22 -5.02
C VAL A 130 4.75 3.96 -6.13
N SER A 131 4.76 3.37 -7.34
CA SER A 131 5.30 4.02 -8.54
C SER A 131 4.31 4.04 -9.70
N ILE A 132 4.42 5.07 -10.51
CA ILE A 132 3.71 5.21 -11.78
C ILE A 132 4.76 5.20 -12.89
N ASP A 133 4.79 4.13 -13.66
CA ASP A 133 5.72 3.96 -14.76
C ASP A 133 5.04 4.24 -16.11
N PRO A 134 5.77 4.69 -17.14
CA PRO A 134 5.27 4.81 -18.51
C PRO A 134 4.79 3.48 -19.12
#